data_AF-A0A268S2V4-F1
#
_entry.id   AF-A0A268S2V4-F1
#
_cell.length_a   1.000
_cell.length_b   1.000
_cell.length_c   1.000
_cell.angle_alpha   90.00
_cell.angle_beta   90.00
_cell.angle_gamma   90.00
#
_symmetry.space_group_name_H-M   'P 1'
#
loop_
_entity.id
_entity.type
_entity.pdbx_description
1 polymer ?
#
loop_
_entity_poly.entity_id
_entity_poly.type
_entity_poly.pdbx_seq_one_letter_code
_entity_poly.pdbx_strand_id
1 'polypeptide(L)' 'MTKYNQAEYNARWIEKNKEHKKYLSYRSTARTFVRKHATAEDIYELRKLLDQRELGLKKDK' A
#
# COMPACT_ATOMS: atom_id res chain seq x y z
N MET A 1 -15.98 -30.71 21.73
CA MET A 1 -15.64 -29.27 21.72
C MET A 1 -15.71 -28.78 20.28
N THR A 2 -16.71 -27.99 19.93
CA THR A 2 -16.79 -27.28 18.64
C THR A 2 -15.60 -26.34 18.55
N LYS A 3 -14.53 -26.83 17.92
CA LYS A 3 -13.30 -26.08 17.67
C LYS A 3 -13.70 -25.01 16.67
N TYR A 4 -14.14 -23.85 17.17
CA TYR A 4 -14.43 -22.68 16.34
C TYR A 4 -13.29 -22.58 15.33
N ASN A 5 -13.65 -22.60 14.05
CA ASN A 5 -12.69 -22.61 12.96
C ASN A 5 -12.06 -21.22 12.87
N GLN A 6 -11.15 -20.93 13.81
CA GLN A 6 -10.42 -19.67 13.91
C GLN A 6 -9.70 -19.38 12.58
N ALA A 7 -9.30 -20.42 11.85
CA ALA A 7 -8.73 -20.30 10.52
C ALA A 7 -9.74 -19.72 9.50
N GLU A 8 -10.98 -20.19 9.48
CA GLU A 8 -12.04 -19.61 8.62
C GLU A 8 -12.41 -18.18 9.02
N TYR A 9 -12.48 -17.89 10.32
CA TYR A 9 -12.79 -16.55 10.79
C TYR A 9 -11.65 -15.56 10.48
N ASN A 10 -10.41 -16.00 10.67
CA ASN A 10 -9.22 -15.24 10.28
C ASN A 10 -9.15 -15.06 8.76
N ALA A 11 -9.48 -16.08 7.96
CA ALA A 11 -9.52 -15.98 6.51
C ALA A 11 -10.53 -14.92 6.04
N ARG A 12 -11.76 -14.94 6.58
CA ARG A 12 -12.79 -13.94 6.27
C ARG A 12 -12.40 -12.52 6.72
N TRP A 13 -11.74 -12.40 7.87
CA TRP A 13 -11.23 -11.12 8.34
C TRP A 13 -10.08 -10.60 7.46
N ILE A 14 -9.15 -11.47 7.07
CA ILE A 14 -8.06 -11.15 6.14
C ILE A 14 -8.61 -10.73 4.78
N GLU A 15 -9.64 -11.41 4.29
CA GLU A 15 -10.29 -11.08 3.03
C GLU A 15 -10.98 -9.73 3.07
N LYS A 16 -11.72 -9.45 4.16
CA LYS A 16 -12.34 -8.13 4.41
C LYS A 16 -11.31 -7.01 4.55
N ASN A 17 -10.10 -7.32 5.02
CA ASN A 17 -9.01 -6.36 5.21
C ASN A 17 -7.91 -6.46 4.13
N LYS A 18 -8.16 -7.19 3.04
CA LYS A 18 -7.16 -7.49 2.02
C LYS A 18 -6.62 -6.23 1.36
N GLU A 19 -7.51 -5.29 1.03
CA GLU A 19 -7.15 -4.01 0.43
C GLU A 19 -6.34 -3.13 1.39
N HIS A 20 -6.70 -3.10 2.68
CA HIS A 20 -5.95 -2.34 3.67
C HIS A 20 -4.55 -2.93 3.91
N LYS A 21 -4.44 -4.27 3.98
CA LYS A 21 -3.16 -4.97 4.07
C LYS A 21 -2.29 -4.71 2.84
N LYS A 22 -2.89 -4.76 1.65
CA LYS A 22 -2.23 -4.46 0.38
C LYS A 22 -1.69 -3.03 0.35
N TYR A 23 -2.50 -2.07 0.78
CA TYR A 23 -2.09 -0.67 0.96
C TYR A 23 -0.88 -0.53 1.90
N LEU A 24 -0.92 -1.16 3.09
CA LEU A 24 0.18 -1.10 4.05
C LEU A 24 1.47 -1.72 3.52
N SER A 25 1.34 -2.84 2.79
CA SER A 25 2.47 -3.51 2.14
C SER A 25 3.14 -2.58 1.12
N TYR A 26 2.37 -2.04 0.18
CA TYR A 26 2.90 -1.11 -0.83
C TYR A 26 3.52 0.13 -0.21
N ARG A 27 2.89 0.71 0.81
CA ARG A 27 3.42 1.88 1.51
C ARG A 27 4.78 1.58 2.17
N SER A 28 4.92 0.41 2.78
CA SER A 28 6.16 0.01 3.46
C SER A 28 7.29 -0.26 2.47
N THR A 29 6.98 -0.97 1.38
CA THR A 29 7.93 -1.26 0.31
C THR A 29 8.40 0.01 -0.37
N ALA A 30 7.49 0.91 -0.74
CA ALA A 30 7.83 2.19 -1.37
C ALA A 30 8.75 3.05 -0.49
N ARG A 31 8.48 3.10 0.83
CA ARG A 31 9.35 3.82 1.78
C ARG A 31 10.76 3.25 1.81
N THR A 32 10.90 1.93 1.82
CA THR A 32 12.22 1.28 1.84
C THR A 32 12.96 1.50 0.52
N PHE A 33 12.25 1.38 -0.61
CA PHE A 33 12.82 1.61 -1.93
C PHE A 33 13.42 3.02 -2.05
N VAL A 34 12.61 4.06 -1.77
CA VAL A 34 13.05 5.47 -1.84
C VAL A 34 14.22 5.75 -0.88
N ARG A 35 14.28 5.09 0.28
CA ARG A 35 15.33 5.35 1.29
C ARG A 35 16.64 4.61 1.04
N LYS A 36 16.61 3.43 0.42
CA LYS A 36 17.77 2.51 0.40
C LYS A 36 18.20 2.04 -0.98
N HIS A 37 17.31 2.08 -1.97
CA HIS A 37 17.54 1.43 -3.26
C HIS A 37 17.37 2.36 -4.46
N ALA A 38 16.54 3.40 -4.34
CA ALA A 38 16.26 4.32 -5.44
C ALA A 38 17.52 5.08 -5.88
N THR A 39 17.71 5.15 -7.19
CA THR A 39 18.70 6.00 -7.84
C THR A 39 18.23 7.44 -7.94
N ALA A 40 19.11 8.35 -8.37
CA ALA A 40 18.75 9.75 -8.58
C ALA A 40 17.65 9.91 -9.65
N GLU A 41 17.69 9.09 -10.70
CA GLU A 41 16.69 9.08 -11.77
C GLU A 41 15.33 8.59 -11.26
N ASP A 42 15.32 7.51 -10.48
CA ASP A 42 14.10 6.99 -9.84
C ASP A 42 13.44 8.06 -8.95
N ILE A 43 14.24 8.80 -8.15
CA ILE A 43 13.70 9.86 -7.28
C ILE A 43 13.05 10.97 -8.11
N TYR A 44 13.65 11.33 -9.25
CA TYR A 44 13.10 12.34 -10.14
C TYR A 44 11.79 11.89 -10.80
N GLU A 45 11.74 10.65 -11.29
CA GLU A 45 10.51 10.06 -11.83
C GLU A 45 9.40 9.99 -10.76
N LEU A 46 9.73 9.49 -9.58
CA LEU A 46 8.78 9.36 -8.47
C LEU A 46 8.20 10.70 -8.05
N ARG A 47 8.99 11.79 -8.06
CA ARG A 47 8.50 13.15 -7.81
C ARG A 47 7.44 13.56 -8.84
N LYS A 48 7.69 13.33 -10.14
CA LYS A 48 6.70 13.63 -11.19
C LYS A 48 5.40 12.86 -11.00
N LEU A 49 5.49 11.58 -10.65
CA LEU A 49 4.32 10.74 -10.38
C LEU A 49 3.52 11.24 -9.17
N LEU A 50 4.21 11.69 -8.12
CA LEU A 50 3.56 12.29 -6.94
C LEU A 50 2.85 13.59 -7.28
N ASP A 51 3.48 14.48 -8.05
CA ASP A 51 2.88 15.75 -8.46
C ASP A 51 1.59 15.53 -9.28
N GLN A 52 1.61 14.59 -10.22
CA GLN A 52 0.42 14.21 -11.00
C GLN A 52 -0.69 13.65 -10.11
N ARG A 53 -0.34 12.82 -9.12
CA ARG A 53 -1.30 12.23 -8.20
C ARG A 53 -1.96 13.29 -7.31
N GLU A 54 -1.17 14.23 -6.78
CA GLU A 54 -1.68 15.34 -5.98
C GLU A 54 -2.62 16.24 -6.80
N LEU A 55 -2.26 16.53 -8.05
CA LEU A 55 -3.12 17.32 -8.94
C LEU A 55 -4.47 16.63 -9.16
N GLY A 56 -4.48 15.32 -9.36
CA GLY A 56 -5.73 14.54 -9.44
C GLY A 56 -6.56 14.66 -8.16
N LEU A 57 -5.94 14.48 -6.99
CA LEU A 57 -6.63 14.59 -5.69
C LEU A 57 -7.19 15.98 -5.38
N LYS A 58 -6.55 17.04 -5.91
CA LYS A 58 -7.04 18.42 -5.76
C LYS A 58 -8.23 18.74 -6.67
N LYS A 59 -8.36 18.08 -7.83
CA LYS A 59 -9.49 18.26 -8.75
C LYS A 59 -10.79 17.60 -8.25
N ASP A 60 -10.65 16.57 -7.41
CA ASP A 60 -11.76 15.82 -6.83
C ASP A 60 -12.29 16.44 -5.50
N LYS A 61 -11.74 17.58 -5.07
CA LYS A 61 -12.16 18.35 -3.89
C LYS A 61 -12.85 19.65 -4.29
#